data_AF-A4BDX8-F1
#
_entry.id   AF-A4BDX8-F1
#
_cell.length_a   1.000
_cell.length_b   1.000
_cell.length_c   1.000
_cell.angle_alpha   90.00
_cell.angle_beta   90.00
_cell.angle_gamma   90.00
#
_symmetry.space_group_name_H-M   'P 1'
#
loop_
_entity.id
_entity.type
_entity.pdbx_description
1 polymer ?
#
loop_
_entity_poly.entity_id
_entity_poly.type
_entity_poly.pdbx_seq_one_letter_code
_entity_poly.pdbx_strand_id
1 'polypeptide(L)'
;MRLLDSDLNLYRVFLTIYRTRNLTHAGEQLGVTQPAVSNALSRLRTIYDDPLFVRHGKWMRPTLKTEQIIPDVMQALQLLADTLAPETSDQPSE
;
A
#
# COMPACT_ATOMS: atom_id res chain seq x y z
N MET A 1 9.10 16.76 2.83
CA MET A 1 7.89 15.99 2.46
C MET A 1 6.99 15.93 3.69
N ARG A 2 5.86 16.65 3.69
CA ARG A 2 4.85 16.52 4.74
C ARG A 2 4.06 15.24 4.47
N LEU A 3 4.23 14.23 5.30
CA LEU A 3 3.46 12.98 5.25
C LEU A 3 1.93 13.23 5.26
N LEU A 4 1.50 14.33 5.88
CA LEU A 4 0.09 14.72 5.99
C LEU A 4 -0.53 15.28 4.70
N ASP A 5 0.27 15.71 3.73
CA ASP A 5 -0.22 16.15 2.41
C ASP A 5 -0.33 14.97 1.43
N SER A 6 0.18 13.79 1.81
CA SER A 6 0.15 12.59 0.97
C SER A 6 -1.13 11.80 1.21
N ASP A 7 -1.83 11.48 0.14
CA ASP A 7 -3.01 10.62 0.15
C ASP A 7 -2.66 9.24 0.71
N LEU A 8 -3.11 8.94 1.94
CA LEU A 8 -2.88 7.65 2.61
C LEU A 8 -3.37 6.45 1.80
N ASN A 9 -4.33 6.67 0.90
CA ASN A 9 -4.82 5.63 -0.01
C ASN A 9 -3.73 5.13 -0.97
N LEU A 10 -2.69 5.95 -1.25
CA LEU A 10 -1.54 5.51 -2.04
C LEU A 10 -0.81 4.33 -1.39
N TYR A 11 -0.66 4.32 -0.07
CA TYR A 11 0.00 3.23 0.64
C TYR A 11 -0.84 1.96 0.67
N ARG A 12 -2.18 2.08 0.71
CA ARG A 12 -3.09 0.94 0.52
C ARG A 12 -2.95 0.35 -0.89
N VAL A 13 -2.89 1.19 -1.91
CA VAL A 13 -2.66 0.76 -3.30
C VAL A 13 -1.31 0.06 -3.43
N PHE A 14 -0.26 0.66 -2.87
CA PHE A 14 1.09 0.12 -2.89
C PHE A 14 1.15 -1.31 -2.32
N LEU A 15 0.61 -1.50 -1.12
CA LEU A 15 0.57 -2.80 -0.46
C LEU A 15 -0.27 -3.81 -1.23
N THR A 16 -1.38 -3.38 -1.82
CA THR A 16 -2.24 -4.28 -2.61
C THR A 16 -1.51 -4.75 -3.87
N ILE A 17 -0.84 -3.85 -4.62
CA ILE A 17 -0.04 -4.23 -5.79
C ILE A 17 1.09 -5.19 -5.38
N TYR A 18 1.73 -4.94 -4.24
CA TYR A 18 2.78 -5.83 -3.72
C TYR A 18 2.26 -7.24 -3.45
N ARG A 19 1.06 -7.38 -2.86
CA ARG A 19 0.43 -8.67 -2.55
C ARG A 19 -0.07 -9.39 -3.80
N THR A 20 -0.77 -8.68 -4.70
CA THR A 20 -1.40 -9.31 -5.87
C THR A 20 -0.42 -9.53 -7.02
N ARG A 21 0.68 -8.77 -7.07
CA ARG A 21 1.63 -8.72 -8.20
C ARG A 21 0.92 -8.44 -9.54
N ASN A 22 -0.25 -7.81 -9.52
CA ASN A 22 -1.09 -7.56 -10.70
C ASN A 22 -1.97 -6.32 -10.51
N LEU A 23 -1.92 -5.36 -11.44
CA LEU A 23 -2.65 -4.10 -11.31
C LEU A 23 -4.17 -4.25 -11.46
N THR A 24 -4.63 -5.17 -12.31
CA THR A 24 -6.07 -5.44 -12.50
C THR A 24 -6.64 -6.05 -11.22
N HIS A 25 -5.98 -7.09 -10.69
CA HIS A 25 -6.43 -7.74 -9.47
C HIS A 25 -6.33 -6.82 -8.24
N ALA A 26 -5.33 -5.93 -8.21
CA ALA A 26 -5.28 -4.89 -7.18
C ALA A 26 -6.49 -3.94 -7.25
N GLY A 27 -6.94 -3.57 -8.45
CA GLY A 27 -8.15 -2.76 -8.64
C GLY A 27 -9.39 -3.47 -8.14
N GLU A 28 -9.55 -4.75 -8.48
CA GLU A 28 -10.64 -5.60 -7.99
C GLU A 28 -10.67 -5.66 -6.46
N GLN A 29 -9.53 -5.89 -5.80
CA GLN A 29 -9.45 -5.93 -4.33
C GLN A 29 -9.74 -4.59 -3.66
N LEU A 30 -9.42 -3.48 -4.33
CA LEU A 30 -9.62 -2.13 -3.81
C LEU A 30 -11.00 -1.55 -4.16
N GLY A 31 -11.80 -2.24 -4.98
CA GLY A 31 -13.09 -1.72 -5.48
C GLY A 31 -12.93 -0.52 -6.42
N VAL A 32 -11.80 -0.41 -7.13
CA VAL A 32 -11.50 0.68 -8.07
C VAL A 32 -11.06 0.16 -9.43
N THR A 33 -11.07 1.03 -10.43
CA THR A 33 -10.64 0.65 -11.78
C THR A 33 -9.12 0.50 -11.87
N GLN A 34 -8.64 -0.37 -12.76
CA GLN A 34 -7.19 -0.53 -13.01
C GLN A 34 -6.50 0.80 -13.40
N PRO A 35 -7.10 1.71 -14.21
CA PRO A 35 -6.52 3.03 -14.46
C PRO A 35 -6.31 3.87 -13.18
N ALA A 36 -7.22 3.77 -12.21
CA ALA A 36 -7.07 4.46 -10.92
C ALA A 36 -5.85 3.90 -10.14
N VAL A 37 -5.69 2.57 -10.12
CA VAL A 37 -4.50 1.90 -9.54
C VAL A 37 -3.22 2.34 -10.25
N SER A 38 -3.24 2.40 -11.58
CA SER A 38 -2.09 2.84 -12.37
C SER A 38 -1.72 4.30 -12.09
N ASN A 39 -2.71 5.18 -11.92
CA ASN A 39 -2.48 6.58 -11.58
C ASN A 39 -1.85 6.72 -10.18
N ALA A 40 -2.39 6.01 -9.19
CA ALA A 40 -1.83 5.96 -7.85
C ALA A 40 -0.38 5.43 -7.85
N LEU A 41 -0.09 4.37 -8.61
CA LEU A 41 1.28 3.88 -8.79
C LEU A 41 2.19 4.93 -9.44
N SER A 42 1.72 5.66 -10.46
CA SER A 42 2.52 6.74 -11.06
C SER A 42 2.87 7.84 -10.06
N ARG A 43 1.95 8.21 -9.16
CA ARG A 43 2.22 9.20 -8.10
C ARG A 43 3.27 8.67 -7.10
N LEU A 44 3.14 7.42 -6.68
CA LEU A 44 4.13 6.76 -5.82
C LEU A 44 5.51 6.75 -6.47
N ARG A 45 5.61 6.48 -7.77
CA ARG A 45 6.88 6.52 -8.50
C ARG A 45 7.54 7.89 -8.45
N THR A 46 6.76 8.97 -8.57
CA THR A 46 7.28 10.34 -8.43
C THR A 46 7.72 10.65 -7.00
N ILE A 47 7.00 10.17 -5.98
CA ILE A 47 7.34 10.39 -4.57
C ILE A 47 8.65 9.70 -4.19
N TYR A 48 8.84 8.46 -4.66
CA TYR A 48 10.01 7.64 -4.30
C TYR A 48 11.18 7.78 -5.26
N ASP A 49 10.98 8.45 -6.40
CA ASP A 49 11.93 8.50 -7.52
C ASP A 49 12.42 7.10 -7.93
N ASP A 50 11.48 6.14 -7.99
CA ASP A 50 11.76 4.73 -8.30
C ASP A 50 10.56 4.12 -9.05
N PRO A 51 10.75 3.20 -10.01
CA PRO A 51 9.64 2.56 -10.71
C PRO A 51 8.77 1.68 -9.81
N LEU A 52 9.24 1.31 -8.62
CA LEU A 52 8.63 0.49 -7.57
C LEU A 52 8.27 -0.94 -8.00
N PHE A 53 7.50 -1.06 -9.07
CA PHE A 53 7.20 -2.33 -9.71
C PHE A 53 7.50 -2.25 -11.20
N VAL A 54 8.15 -3.28 -11.71
CA VAL A 54 8.47 -3.47 -13.12
C VAL A 54 7.64 -4.62 -13.69
N ARG A 55 7.18 -4.45 -14.92
CA ARG A 55 6.37 -5.48 -15.59
C ARG A 55 7.25 -6.62 -16.06
N HIS A 56 6.90 -7.84 -15.68
CA HIS A 56 7.54 -9.06 -16.12
C HIS A 56 6.47 -10.03 -16.65
N GLY A 57 6.20 -9.92 -17.96
CA GLY A 57 5.08 -10.61 -18.60
C GLY A 57 3.73 -10.15 -18.05
N LYS A 58 3.01 -11.07 -17.41
CA LYS A 58 1.69 -10.82 -16.78
C LYS A 58 1.78 -10.34 -15.32
N TRP A 59 2.98 -10.31 -14.75
CA TRP A 59 3.21 -10.00 -13.34
C TRP A 59 3.92 -8.66 -13.15
N MET A 60 3.71 -8.05 -12.00
CA MET A 60 4.43 -6.89 -11.51
C MET A 60 5.46 -7.37 -10.49
N ARG A 61 6.74 -7.25 -10.82
CA ARG A 61 7.85 -7.61 -9.93
C ARG A 61 8.30 -6.36 -9.16
N PRO A 62 8.52 -6.43 -7.84
CA PRO A 62 9.01 -5.31 -7.06
C PRO A 62 10.46 -5.00 -7.41
N THR A 63 10.83 -3.73 -7.30
CA THR A 63 12.22 -3.26 -7.32
C THR A 63 12.89 -3.51 -5.98
N LEU A 64 14.22 -3.38 -5.94
CA LEU A 64 14.95 -3.43 -4.68
C LEU A 64 14.44 -2.38 -3.67
N LYS A 65 14.16 -1.16 -4.15
CA LYS A 65 13.58 -0.09 -3.33
C LYS A 65 12.26 -0.52 -2.70
N THR A 66 11.38 -1.15 -3.47
CA THR A 66 10.09 -1.65 -2.98
C THR A 66 10.26 -2.71 -1.90
N GLU A 67 11.16 -3.67 -2.12
CA GLU A 67 11.47 -4.70 -1.12
C GLU A 67 12.02 -4.11 0.19
N GLN A 68 12.79 -3.01 0.09
CA GLN A 68 13.33 -2.33 1.26
C GLN A 68 12.28 -1.55 2.06
N ILE A 69 11.31 -0.90 1.39
CA ILE A 69 10.35 -0.02 2.08
C ILE A 69 9.04 -0.71 2.49
N ILE A 70 8.71 -1.86 1.88
CA ILE A 70 7.43 -2.53 2.15
C ILE A 70 7.23 -2.92 3.63
N PRO A 71 8.25 -3.38 4.39
CA PRO A 71 8.05 -3.76 5.79
C PRO A 71 7.64 -2.56 6.64
N ASP A 72 8.28 -1.40 6.43
CA ASP A 72 7.98 -0.17 7.16
C ASP A 72 6.58 0.35 6.84
N VAL A 73 6.18 0.30 5.57
CA VAL A 73 4.81 0.67 5.15
C VAL A 73 3.77 -0.24 5.79
N MET A 74 4.03 -1.55 5.84
CA MET A 74 3.14 -2.51 6.49
C MET A 74 3.00 -2.23 7.99
N GLN A 75 4.12 -1.97 8.68
CA GLN A 75 4.11 -1.63 10.11
C GLN A 75 3.36 -0.33 10.38
N ALA A 76 3.57 0.71 9.57
CA ALA A 76 2.87 1.98 9.73
C ALA A 76 1.36 1.86 9.51
N LEU A 77 0.93 1.10 8.49
CA LEU A 77 -0.48 0.84 8.25
C LEU A 77 -1.11 -0.01 9.35
N GLN A 78 -0.37 -0.97 9.91
CA GLN A 78 -0.85 -1.76 11.05
C GLN A 78 -1.02 -0.88 12.29
N LEU A 79 -0.05 -0.02 12.60
CA LEU A 79 -0.14 0.90 13.72
C LEU A 79 -1.38 1.81 13.60
N LEU A 80 -1.64 2.34 12.40
CA LEU A 80 -2.85 3.12 12.14
C LEU A 80 -4.13 2.28 12.31
N ALA A 81 -4.12 1.03 11.84
CA ALA A 81 -5.26 0.12 12.00
C ALA A 81 -5.54 -0.17 13.48
N ASP A 82 -4.51 -0.35 14.30
CA ASP A 82 -4.63 -0.61 15.73
C ASP A 82 -5.27 0.57 16.48
N THR A 83 -5.05 1.82 16.04
CA THR A 83 -5.73 3.00 16.62
C THR A 83 -7.24 3.04 16.36
N LEU A 84 -7.71 2.30 15.36
CA LEU A 84 -9.12 2.20 14.98
C LEU A 84 -9.77 0.94 15.56
N ALA A 85 -8.97 0.01 16.06
CA ALA A 85 -9.50 -1.15 16.76
C ALA A 85 -10.19 -0.66 18.05
N PRO A 86 -11.44 -1.06 18.31
CA PRO A 86 -12.04 -0.78 19.60
C PRO A 86 -11.17 -1.44 20.67
N GLU A 87 -10.88 -0.69 21.74
CA GLU A 87 -10.28 -1.16 22.99
C GLU A 87 -11.03 -2.43 23.42
N THR A 88 -10.58 -3.60 22.98
CA THR A 88 -11.20 -4.85 23.32
C THR A 88 -10.46 -5.31 24.57
N SER A 89 -11.14 -5.18 25.70
CA SER A 89 -10.79 -5.71 27.03
C SER A 89 -10.03 -4.76 27.95
N ASP A 90 -10.78 -3.86 28.58
CA ASP A 90 -10.54 -3.54 29.98
C ASP A 90 -11.86 -3.77 30.75
N GLN A 91 -12.26 -5.05 30.83
CA GLN A 91 -13.14 -5.55 31.88
C GLN A 91 -12.21 -6.17 32.91
N PRO A 92 -11.96 -5.53 34.06
CA PRO A 92 -11.33 -6.19 35.18
C PRO A 92 -12.31 -7.25 35.68
N SER A 93 -11.93 -8.51 35.53
CA SER A 93 -12.56 -9.60 36.27
C SER A 93 -12.15 -9.49 37.73
N GLU A 94 -13.15 -9.27 38.59
CA GLU A 94 -13.17 -9.36 40.06
C GLU A 94 -12.38 -8.34 40.90
#